data_AF-A0A974SUM4-F1
#
_entry.id   AF-A0A974SUM4-F1
#
_cell.length_a   1.000
_cell.length_b   1.000
_cell.length_c   1.000
_cell.angle_alpha   90.00
_cell.angle_beta   90.00
_cell.angle_gamma   90.00
#
_symmetry.space_group_name_H-M   'P 1'
#
loop_
_entity.id
_entity.type
_entity.pdbx_description
1 polymer ?
#
loop_
_entity_poly.entity_id
_entity_poly.type
_entity_poly.pdbx_seq_one_letter_code
_entity_poly.pdbx_strand_id
1 'polypeptide(L)'
;MLSPIRPPRPSLTGPIFLFAMVDVFGLSCVGIGASWFAAGKGAILANFPTSTAEAVACTAGGAVVMVWAVGRILREIAKQAPQMQAKYDAYIAAHHPDKAIPRTSDDESRG
;
A
#
# COMPACT_ATOMS: atom_id res chain seq x y z
N MET A 1 1.84 -12.30 -29.16
CA MET A 1 1.53 -11.19 -28.22
C MET A 1 1.61 -11.75 -26.80
N LEU A 2 2.60 -11.31 -26.01
CA LEU A 2 2.69 -11.68 -24.58
C LEU A 2 1.50 -11.05 -23.86
N SER A 3 0.48 -11.83 -23.51
CA SER A 3 -0.51 -11.39 -22.52
C SER A 3 0.24 -11.10 -21.23
N PRO A 4 0.22 -9.87 -20.71
CA PRO A 4 0.87 -9.59 -19.45
C PRO A 4 0.15 -10.43 -18.40
N ILE A 5 0.89 -11.35 -17.76
CA ILE A 5 0.51 -12.02 -16.53
C ILE A 5 0.19 -10.89 -15.55
N ARG A 6 -1.06 -10.46 -15.52
CA ARG A 6 -1.47 -9.33 -14.69
C ARG A 6 -1.71 -9.95 -13.32
N PRO A 7 -0.90 -9.63 -12.29
CA PRO A 7 -1.18 -10.09 -10.96
C PRO A 7 -2.63 -9.70 -10.62
N PRO A 8 -3.41 -10.58 -10.00
CA PRO A 8 -4.74 -10.19 -9.55
C PRO A 8 -4.58 -8.91 -8.72
N ARG A 9 -5.52 -7.97 -8.89
CA ARG A 9 -5.48 -6.67 -8.19
C ARG A 9 -6.23 -6.74 -6.86
N PRO A 10 -5.63 -6.25 -5.75
CA PRO A 10 -6.31 -6.21 -4.47
C PRO A 10 -7.65 -5.48 -4.59
N SER A 11 -8.65 -5.94 -3.85
CA SER A 11 -9.93 -5.24 -3.77
C SER A 11 -9.78 -4.02 -2.85
N LEU A 12 -10.31 -2.89 -3.30
CA LEU A 12 -10.34 -1.67 -2.49
C LEU A 12 -11.39 -1.83 -1.38
N THR A 13 -10.97 -2.35 -0.23
CA THR A 13 -11.84 -2.41 0.96
C THR A 13 -11.93 -1.03 1.61
N GLY A 14 -13.07 -0.70 2.22
CA GLY A 14 -13.28 0.57 2.95
C GLY A 14 -12.14 0.94 3.93
N PRO A 15 -11.59 0.00 4.72
CA PRO A 15 -10.42 0.26 5.56
C PRO A 15 -9.16 0.67 4.78
N ILE A 16 -8.87 0.02 3.64
CA ILE A 16 -7.73 0.39 2.78
C ILE A 16 -7.88 1.83 2.29
N PHE A 17 -9.09 2.20 1.84
CA PHE A 17 -9.37 3.56 1.40
C PHE A 17 -9.15 4.59 2.52
N LEU A 18 -9.65 4.31 3.73
CA LEU A 18 -9.48 5.19 4.88
C LEU A 18 -8.00 5.37 5.26
N PHE A 19 -7.24 4.27 5.34
CA PHE A 19 -5.81 4.37 5.64
C PHE A 19 -5.04 5.08 4.51
N ALA A 20 -5.46 4.93 3.25
CA ALA A 20 -4.87 5.68 2.14
C ALA A 20 -5.15 7.19 2.26
N MET A 21 -6.33 7.60 2.74
CA MET A 21 -6.59 9.02 3.03
C MET A 21 -5.70 9.54 4.16
N VAL A 22 -5.45 8.73 5.19
CA VAL A 22 -4.53 9.07 6.28
C VAL A 22 -3.08 9.19 5.78
N ASP A 23 -2.67 8.35 4.83
CA ASP A 23 -1.35 8.44 4.19
C ASP A 23 -1.21 9.72 3.36
N VAL A 24 -2.24 10.10 2.59
CA VAL A 24 -2.28 11.38 1.85
C VAL A 24 -2.17 12.58 2.79
N PHE A 25 -2.83 12.51 3.95
CA PHE A 25 -2.67 13.53 5.00
C PHE A 25 -1.22 13.56 5.51
N GLY A 26 -0.62 12.41 5.81
CA GLY A 26 0.78 12.30 6.23
C GLY A 26 1.76 12.90 5.20
N LEU A 27 1.58 12.58 3.91
CA LEU A 27 2.35 13.14 2.80
C LEU A 27 2.18 14.67 2.69
N SER A 28 0.98 15.17 2.92
CA SER A 28 0.71 16.61 2.91
C SER A 28 1.43 17.32 4.06
N CYS A 29 1.40 16.73 5.27
CA CYS A 29 2.15 17.24 6.43
C CYS A 29 3.67 17.23 6.19
N VAL A 30 4.21 16.14 5.65
CA VAL A 30 5.63 16.04 5.29
C VAL A 30 5.98 17.07 4.23
N GLY A 31 5.18 17.22 3.17
CA GLY A 31 5.42 18.18 2.10
C GLY A 31 5.45 19.63 2.61
N ILE A 32 4.47 20.00 3.43
CA ILE A 32 4.39 21.35 4.02
C ILE A 32 5.56 21.57 5.00
N GLY A 33 5.85 20.62 5.89
CA GLY A 33 6.94 20.73 6.85
C GLY A 33 8.33 20.76 6.19
N ALA A 34 8.58 19.89 5.22
CA ALA A 34 9.83 19.83 4.47
C ALA A 34 10.06 21.08 3.61
N SER A 35 8.99 21.64 3.02
CA SER A 35 9.07 22.88 2.23
C SER A 35 9.60 24.06 3.04
N TRP A 36 9.35 24.09 4.35
CA TRP A 36 9.87 25.10 5.25
C TRP A 36 11.40 25.01 5.40
N PHE A 37 11.96 23.79 5.43
CA PHE A 37 13.41 23.59 5.51
C PHE A 37 14.10 23.87 4.17
N ALA A 38 13.42 23.64 3.04
CA ALA A 38 13.98 23.84 1.70
C ALA A 38 13.92 25.31 1.22
N ALA A 39 12.85 26.04 1.55
CA ALA A 39 12.58 27.37 1.01
C ALA A 39 12.38 28.47 2.08
N GLY A 40 12.41 28.13 3.37
CA GLY A 40 12.21 29.08 4.48
C GLY A 40 10.75 29.23 4.93
N LYS A 41 10.49 30.12 5.90
CA LYS A 41 9.14 30.38 6.46
C LYS A 41 8.13 30.74 5.36
N GLY A 42 7.01 30.02 5.31
CA GLY A 42 5.85 30.38 4.50
C GLY A 42 5.87 29.96 3.03
N ALA A 43 6.69 28.97 2.65
CA ALA A 43 6.89 28.58 1.25
C ALA A 43 5.66 27.97 0.53
N ILE A 44 4.68 27.39 1.26
CA ILE A 44 3.50 26.74 0.66
C ILE A 44 2.17 27.22 1.26
N LEU A 45 2.12 27.56 2.55
CA LEU A 45 0.96 28.16 3.23
C LEU A 45 1.39 29.45 3.93
N ALA A 46 0.74 30.57 3.62
CA ALA A 46 0.97 31.83 4.31
C ALA A 46 0.58 31.67 5.79
N ASN A 47 1.59 31.58 6.68
CA ASN A 47 1.52 31.32 8.13
C ASN A 47 1.59 29.86 8.63
N PHE A 48 2.06 28.88 7.85
CA PHE A 48 2.35 27.54 8.42
C PHE A 48 3.44 26.81 7.63
N PRO A 49 4.53 26.31 8.26
CA PRO A 49 4.96 26.42 9.66
C PRO A 49 5.48 27.81 10.07
N THR A 50 5.15 28.29 11.28
CA THR A 50 5.61 29.59 11.80
C THR A 50 6.89 29.50 12.63
N SER A 51 7.26 28.31 13.11
CA SER A 51 8.47 28.05 13.88
C SER A 51 9.18 26.76 13.44
N THR A 52 10.47 26.66 13.75
CA THR A 52 11.27 25.44 13.50
C THR A 52 10.67 24.22 14.22
N ALA A 53 10.14 24.41 15.43
CA ALA A 53 9.52 23.34 16.20
C ALA A 53 8.26 22.78 15.51
N GLU A 54 7.43 23.66 14.94
CA GLU A 54 6.25 23.25 14.15
C GLU A 54 6.64 22.55 12.85
N ALA A 55 7.69 23.01 12.17
CA ALA A 55 8.19 22.37 10.94
C ALA A 55 8.71 20.95 11.22
N VAL A 56 9.47 20.76 12.32
CA VAL A 56 9.93 19.44 12.76
C VAL A 56 8.74 18.57 13.17
N ALA A 57 7.80 19.09 13.96
CA ALA A 57 6.64 18.34 14.42
C ALA A 57 5.74 17.90 13.26
N CYS A 58 5.51 18.77 12.27
CA CYS A 58 4.69 18.46 11.10
C CYS A 58 5.38 17.43 10.18
N THR A 59 6.69 17.58 9.95
CA THR A 59 7.47 16.63 9.14
C THR A 59 7.59 15.26 9.82
N ALA A 60 8.01 15.24 11.08
CA ALA A 60 8.18 13.99 11.82
C ALA A 60 6.84 13.31 12.12
N GLY A 61 5.81 14.09 12.50
CA GLY A 61 4.46 13.59 12.71
C GLY A 61 3.86 13.02 11.43
N GLY A 62 4.00 13.73 10.30
CA GLY A 62 3.58 13.24 8.98
C GLY A 62 4.28 11.93 8.59
N ALA A 63 5.59 11.83 8.82
CA ALA A 63 6.35 10.60 8.53
C ALA A 63 5.91 9.42 9.39
N VAL A 64 5.66 9.63 10.69
CA VAL A 64 5.12 8.59 11.58
C VAL A 64 3.74 8.12 11.11
N VAL A 65 2.86 9.06 10.73
CA VAL A 65 1.52 8.76 10.22
C VAL A 65 1.59 7.97 8.91
N MET A 66 2.48 8.34 7.98
CA MET A 66 2.70 7.60 6.74
C MET A 66 3.14 6.15 7.01
N VAL A 67 4.18 5.95 7.82
CA VAL A 67 4.70 4.60 8.13
C VAL A 67 3.62 3.75 8.80
N TRP A 68 2.86 4.34 9.72
CA TRP A 68 1.74 3.66 10.36
C TRP A 68 0.63 3.30 9.34
N ALA A 69 0.22 4.24 8.49
CA ALA A 69 -0.84 4.04 7.51
C ALA A 69 -0.47 2.95 6.48
N VAL A 70 0.73 3.03 5.91
CA VAL A 70 1.26 2.02 4.97
C VAL A 70 1.28 0.64 5.61
N GLY A 71 1.77 0.52 6.85
CA GLY A 71 1.75 -0.75 7.58
C GLY A 71 0.34 -1.32 7.75
N ARG A 72 -0.67 -0.47 7.98
CA ARG A 72 -2.07 -0.89 8.09
C ARG A 72 -2.67 -1.29 6.74
N ILE A 73 -2.35 -0.58 5.66
CA ILE A 73 -2.77 -0.93 4.30
C ILE A 73 -2.19 -2.30 3.91
N LEU A 74 -0.88 -2.51 4.09
CA LEU A 74 -0.23 -3.78 3.79
C LEU A 74 -0.82 -4.92 4.60
N ARG A 75 -1.16 -4.69 5.88
CA ARG A 75 -1.84 -5.69 6.71
C ARG A 75 -3.23 -6.03 6.20
N GLU A 76 -3.97 -5.07 5.65
CA GLU A 76 -5.30 -5.32 5.08
C GLU A 76 -5.22 -6.03 3.72
N ILE A 77 -4.22 -5.69 2.90
CA ILE A 77 -3.92 -6.41 1.66
C ILE A 77 -3.48 -7.85 1.97
N ALA A 78 -2.67 -8.07 3.00
CA ALA A 78 -2.21 -9.41 3.40
C ALA A 78 -3.38 -10.33 3.77
N LYS A 79 -4.46 -9.80 4.36
CA LYS A 79 -5.69 -10.58 4.59
C LYS A 79 -6.36 -11.03 3.30
N GLN A 80 -6.15 -10.29 2.22
CA GLN A 80 -6.67 -10.64 0.89
C GLN A 80 -5.76 -11.62 0.13
N ALA A 81 -4.55 -11.92 0.60
CA ALA A 81 -3.61 -12.81 -0.10
C ALA A 81 -4.20 -14.17 -0.53
N PRO A 82 -4.94 -14.94 0.30
CA PRO A 82 -5.43 -16.26 -0.10
C PRO A 82 -6.48 -16.20 -1.22
N GLN A 83 -7.42 -15.25 -1.16
CA GLN A 83 -8.42 -15.05 -2.23
C GLN A 83 -7.78 -14.58 -3.54
N MET A 84 -6.67 -13.86 -3.46
CA MET A 84 -5.90 -13.38 -4.61
C MET A 84 -5.12 -14.52 -5.27
N GLN A 85 -4.54 -15.40 -4.45
CA GLN A 85 -3.89 -16.63 -4.93
C GLN A 85 -4.89 -17.55 -5.62
N ALA A 86 -6.08 -17.76 -5.03
CA ALA A 86 -7.11 -18.60 -5.64
C ALA A 86 -7.58 -18.07 -7.02
N LYS A 87 -7.73 -16.75 -7.17
CA LYS A 87 -8.03 -16.13 -8.47
C LYS A 87 -6.89 -16.29 -9.48
N TYR A 88 -5.64 -16.23 -9.01
CA TYR A 88 -4.47 -16.47 -9.84
C TYR A 88 -4.43 -17.92 -10.32
N ASP A 89 -4.56 -18.88 -9.41
CA ASP A 89 -4.55 -20.31 -9.71
C ASP A 89 -5.66 -20.69 -10.70
N ALA A 90 -6.88 -20.16 -10.53
CA ALA A 90 -7.99 -20.36 -11.45
C ALA A 90 -7.74 -19.75 -12.84
N TYR A 91 -7.09 -18.57 -12.90
CA TYR A 91 -6.69 -17.94 -14.15
C TYR A 91 -5.65 -18.79 -14.90
N ILE A 92 -4.63 -19.27 -14.19
CA ILE A 92 -3.60 -20.16 -14.75
C ILE A 92 -4.23 -21.45 -15.25
N ALA A 93 -5.12 -22.09 -14.49
CA ALA A 93 -5.82 -23.30 -14.91
C ALA A 93 -6.65 -23.11 -16.20
N ALA A 94 -7.26 -21.93 -16.38
CA ALA A 94 -8.10 -21.65 -17.55
C ALA A 94 -7.32 -21.22 -18.81
N HIS A 95 -6.16 -20.56 -18.67
CA HIS A 95 -5.44 -19.94 -19.79
C HIS A 95 -4.03 -20.51 -20.05
N HIS A 96 -3.42 -21.14 -19.04
CA HIS A 96 -2.09 -21.72 -19.08
C HIS A 96 -2.09 -23.07 -18.32
N PRO A 97 -2.84 -24.07 -18.81
CA PRO A 97 -2.97 -25.37 -18.13
C PRO A 97 -1.62 -26.10 -18.02
N ASP A 98 -0.65 -25.78 -18.88
CA ASP A 98 0.73 -26.26 -18.85
C ASP A 98 1.53 -25.75 -17.63
N LYS A 99 1.06 -24.65 -17.01
CA LYS A 99 1.70 -24.00 -15.85
C LYS A 99 0.87 -24.14 -14.58
N ALA A 100 -0.26 -24.84 -14.64
CA ALA A 100 -1.05 -25.15 -13.46
C ALA A 100 -0.20 -26.04 -12.54
N ILE A 101 0.17 -25.52 -11.37
CA ILE A 101 0.86 -26.32 -10.35
C ILE A 101 -0.10 -27.44 -9.94
N PRO A 102 0.23 -28.73 -10.14
CA PRO A 102 -0.60 -29.81 -9.64
C PRO A 102 -0.65 -29.67 -8.12
N ARG A 103 -1.83 -29.44 -7.55
CA ARG A 103 -2.01 -29.67 -6.11
C ARG A 103 -1.87 -31.17 -5.91
N THR A 104 -0.65 -31.58 -5.56
CA THR A 104 -0.25 -32.91 -5.08
C THR A 104 -1.42 -33.88 -4.96
N SER A 105 -1.70 -34.59 -6.05
CA SER A 105 -2.50 -35.81 -6.09
C SER A 105 -1.74 -36.99 -5.47
N ASP A 106 -0.86 -36.72 -4.49
CA ASP A 106 0.12 -37.68 -3.97
C ASP A 106 -0.04 -37.95 -2.46
N ASP A 107 -1.03 -37.36 -1.78
CA ASP A 107 -1.32 -37.63 -0.36
C ASP A 107 -2.55 -38.54 -0.14
N GLU A 108 -3.13 -39.10 -1.20
CA GLU A 108 -4.29 -40.03 -1.14
C GLU A 108 -3.98 -41.41 -1.76
N SER A 109 -2.69 -41.77 -1.89
CA SER A 109 -2.28 -43.12 -2.34
C SER A 109 -1.28 -43.81 -1.41
N ARG A 110 -1.18 -43.35 -0.15
CA ARG A 110 -0.44 -44.03 0.94
C ARG A 110 -1.28 -44.20 2.20
N GLY A 111 -2.54 -44.59 2.04
CA GLY A 111 -3.40 -45.16 3.09
C GLY A 111 -3.61 -46.64 2.84
#